data_AF-A0A916NY19-F1
#
_entry.id   AF-A0A916NY19-F1
#
_cell.length_a   1.000
_cell.length_b   1.000
_cell.length_c   1.000
_cell.angle_alpha   90.00
_cell.angle_beta   90.00
_cell.angle_gamma   90.00
#
_symmetry.space_group_name_H-M   'P 1'
#
loop_
_entity.id
_entity.type
_entity.pdbx_description
1 polymer ?
#
loop_
_entity_poly.entity_id
_entity_poly.type
_entity_poly.pdbx_seq_one_letter_code
_entity_poly.pdbx_strand_id
1 'polypeptide(L)'
;MQGKEKPCIVDGCGRMSRSRGLCNTHYQRWLRHKDPSVSLINRSGKKAECVMTGCHSPAQAKGLCKTHYANYRRKTIRAATHA
;
A
#
# COMPACT_ATOMS: atom_id res chain seq x y z
N MET A 1 -34.08 -2.16 5.56
CA MET A 1 -32.74 -2.78 5.70
C MET A 1 -31.66 -1.70 5.81
N GLN A 2 -31.55 -0.98 6.94
CA GLN A 2 -30.50 0.05 7.11
C GLN A 2 -29.28 -0.60 7.78
N GLY A 3 -28.47 -1.28 6.98
CA GLY A 3 -27.15 -1.74 7.44
C GLY A 3 -26.31 -0.53 7.79
N LYS A 4 -25.75 -0.47 9.01
CA LYS A 4 -24.83 0.60 9.46
C LYS A 4 -23.67 0.76 8.48
N GLU A 5 -23.78 1.69 7.55
CA GLU A 5 -22.67 2.12 6.69
C GLU A 5 -21.69 2.91 7.55
N LYS A 6 -20.61 2.25 7.97
CA LYS A 6 -19.53 2.94 8.68
C LYS A 6 -18.65 3.68 7.67
N PRO A 7 -18.11 4.86 7.99
CA PRO A 7 -17.11 5.50 7.14
C PRO A 7 -15.84 4.64 7.06
N CYS A 8 -15.05 4.85 6.01
CA CYS A 8 -13.75 4.21 5.88
C CYS A 8 -12.81 4.70 7.00
N ILE A 9 -12.08 3.77 7.64
CA ILE A 9 -11.12 4.07 8.72
C ILE A 9 -9.84 4.77 8.24
N VAL A 10 -9.70 4.99 6.94
CA VAL A 10 -8.49 5.63 6.39
C VAL A 10 -8.74 7.13 6.42
N ASP A 11 -7.84 7.85 7.09
CA ASP A 11 -7.93 9.30 7.23
C ASP A 11 -8.06 10.01 5.87
N GLY A 12 -8.93 11.01 5.80
CA GLY A 12 -9.25 11.73 4.56
C GLY A 12 -10.09 10.94 3.54
N CYS A 13 -10.53 9.71 3.84
CA CYS A 13 -11.38 8.93 2.94
C CYS A 13 -12.89 9.14 3.22
N GLY A 14 -13.55 9.94 2.40
CA GLY A 14 -15.01 10.18 2.50
C GLY A 14 -15.91 9.04 1.99
N ARG A 15 -15.38 7.83 1.75
CA ARG A 15 -16.17 6.70 1.21
C ARG A 15 -16.69 5.79 2.33
N MET A 16 -17.83 5.14 2.10
CA MET A 16 -18.36 4.14 3.02
C MET A 16 -17.54 2.84 3.00
N SER A 17 -17.36 2.28 4.19
CA SER A 17 -16.74 0.97 4.40
C SER A 17 -17.65 -0.13 3.86
N ARG A 18 -17.05 -1.09 3.15
CA ARG A 18 -17.72 -2.34 2.76
C ARG A 18 -17.30 -3.53 3.63
N SER A 19 -16.05 -3.56 4.10
CA SER A 19 -15.54 -4.67 4.91
C SER A 19 -14.33 -4.22 5.73
N ARG A 20 -14.21 -4.74 6.96
CA ARG A 20 -13.12 -4.42 7.92
C ARG A 20 -12.94 -2.92 8.20
N GLY A 21 -14.01 -2.13 8.09
CA GLY A 21 -13.92 -0.67 8.22
C GLY A 21 -13.28 0.02 6.99
N LEU A 22 -13.02 -0.71 5.90
CA LEU A 22 -12.37 -0.19 4.70
C LEU A 22 -13.38 -0.08 3.55
N CYS A 23 -13.28 1.01 2.78
CA CYS A 23 -13.96 1.10 1.49
C CYS A 23 -13.37 0.08 0.51
N ASN A 24 -14.06 -0.20 -0.60
CA ASN A 24 -13.62 -1.22 -1.56
C ASN A 24 -12.15 -1.02 -2.02
N THR A 25 -11.76 0.22 -2.34
CA THR A 25 -10.39 0.55 -2.78
C THR A 25 -9.35 0.26 -1.69
N HIS A 26 -9.61 0.69 -0.46
CA HIS A 26 -8.69 0.49 0.65
C HIS A 26 -8.64 -0.97 1.10
N TYR A 27 -9.75 -1.69 1.00
CA TYR A 27 -9.78 -3.12 1.22
C TYR A 27 -8.93 -3.88 0.20
N GLN A 28 -9.01 -3.52 -1.10
CA GLN A 28 -8.16 -4.12 -2.14
C GLN A 28 -6.66 -3.82 -1.94
N ARG A 29 -6.33 -2.61 -1.49
CA ARG A 29 -4.94 -2.25 -1.13
C ARG A 29 -4.46 -3.05 0.07
N TRP A 30 -5.29 -3.19 1.10
CA TRP A 30 -4.98 -4.02 2.27
C TRP A 30 -4.77 -5.49 1.89
N LEU A 31 -5.56 -6.07 0.98
CA LEU A 31 -5.34 -7.44 0.53
C LEU A 31 -3.96 -7.64 -0.12
N ARG A 32 -3.50 -6.67 -0.93
CA ARG A 32 -2.24 -6.75 -1.68
C ARG A 32 -1.01 -6.38 -0.86
N HIS A 33 -1.12 -5.37 0.00
CA HIS A 33 0.03 -4.72 0.65
C HIS A 33 -0.02 -4.79 2.17
N LYS A 34 -1.11 -5.33 2.75
CA LYS A 34 -1.39 -5.31 4.19
C LYS A 34 -1.44 -3.90 4.79
N ASP A 35 -1.56 -2.89 3.93
CA ASP A 35 -1.65 -1.49 4.29
C ASP A 35 -2.68 -0.83 3.36
N PRO A 36 -3.80 -0.31 3.89
CA PRO A 36 -4.84 0.33 3.09
C PRO A 36 -4.42 1.71 2.57
N SER A 37 -3.44 2.37 3.19
CA SER A 37 -3.00 3.72 2.83
C SER A 37 -2.11 3.77 1.59
N VAL A 38 -1.51 2.63 1.22
CA VAL A 38 -0.58 2.53 0.09
C VAL A 38 -1.31 2.81 -1.23
N SER A 39 -0.94 3.92 -1.88
CA SER A 39 -1.25 4.21 -3.28
C SER A 39 0.03 4.16 -4.09
N LEU A 40 0.14 3.16 -4.97
CA LEU A 40 1.26 3.03 -5.90
C LEU A 40 1.08 3.85 -7.17
N ILE A 41 -0.09 4.46 -7.34
CA ILE A 41 -0.40 5.37 -8.43
C ILE A 41 -0.34 6.81 -7.92
N ASN A 42 0.27 7.68 -8.72
CA ASN A 42 0.28 9.12 -8.50
C ASN A 42 -1.06 9.75 -8.94
N ARG A 43 -1.20 11.07 -8.75
CA ARG A 43 -2.41 11.82 -9.14
C ARG A 43 -2.74 11.69 -10.64
N SER A 44 -1.74 11.44 -11.48
CA SER A 44 -1.85 11.23 -12.92
C SER A 44 -2.22 9.78 -13.31
N GLY A 45 -2.46 8.90 -12.34
CA GLY A 45 -2.78 7.48 -12.57
C GLY A 45 -1.60 6.61 -12.97
N LYS A 46 -0.38 7.17 -13.05
CA LYS A 46 0.84 6.42 -13.36
C LYS A 46 1.40 5.78 -12.11
N LYS A 47 1.98 4.58 -12.24
CA LYS A 47 2.73 3.97 -11.14
C LYS A 47 3.89 4.88 -10.76
N ALA A 48 4.11 5.08 -9.46
CA ALA A 48 5.29 5.78 -8.97
C ALA A 48 6.55 5.03 -9.43
N GLU A 49 7.62 5.75 -9.74
CA GLU A 49 8.92 5.14 -10.02
C GLU A 49 9.57 4.61 -8.73
N CYS A 50 10.51 3.68 -8.87
CA CYS A 50 11.27 3.17 -7.76
C CYS A 50 12.10 4.29 -7.13
N VAL A 51 12.09 4.37 -5.79
CA VAL A 51 12.87 5.35 -5.02
C VAL A 51 14.39 5.10 -5.07
N MET A 52 14.83 3.99 -5.67
CA MET A 52 16.25 3.69 -5.80
C MET A 52 16.82 4.52 -6.93
N THR A 53 17.84 5.34 -6.64
CA THR A 53 18.53 6.16 -7.63
C THR A 53 18.96 5.33 -8.84
N GLY A 54 18.64 5.80 -10.05
CA GLY A 54 18.92 5.11 -11.31
C GLY A 54 17.97 3.95 -11.65
N CYS A 55 16.87 3.77 -10.91
CA CYS A 55 15.87 2.74 -11.20
C CYS A 55 14.54 3.35 -11.66
N HIS A 56 14.25 3.26 -12.95
CA HIS A 56 12.98 3.75 -13.55
C HIS A 56 11.86 2.70 -13.57
N SER A 57 12.07 1.56 -12.89
CA SER A 57 11.03 0.53 -12.80
C SER A 57 9.88 1.00 -11.92
N PRO A 58 8.62 0.63 -12.22
CA PRO A 58 7.48 1.02 -11.42
C PRO A 58 7.55 0.40 -10.00
N ALA A 59 7.29 1.23 -8.99
CA ALA A 59 7.17 0.84 -7.60
C ALA A 59 5.96 -0.08 -7.39
N GLN A 60 6.17 -1.12 -6.59
CA GLN A 60 5.18 -2.14 -6.26
C GLN A 60 4.85 -2.19 -4.77
N ALA A 61 5.74 -1.75 -3.88
CA ALA A 61 5.48 -1.61 -2.44
C ALA A 61 6.56 -0.73 -1.79
N LYS A 62 6.21 0.08 -0.79
CA LYS A 62 7.14 0.96 -0.05
C LYS A 62 8.03 1.84 -0.95
N GLY A 63 7.52 2.29 -2.10
CA GLY A 63 8.30 3.05 -3.08
C GLY A 63 9.35 2.23 -3.84
N LEU A 64 9.42 0.91 -3.67
CA LEU A 64 10.40 0.02 -4.30
C LEU A 64 9.77 -0.82 -5.41
N CYS A 65 10.52 -1.06 -6.49
CA CYS A 65 10.13 -2.01 -7.54
C CYS A 65 10.13 -3.46 -7.01
N LYS A 66 9.63 -4.43 -7.80
CA LYS A 66 9.55 -5.85 -7.39
C LYS A 66 10.89 -6.39 -6.86
N THR A 67 11.98 -6.14 -7.58
CA THR A 67 13.33 -6.63 -7.24
C THR A 67 13.88 -5.94 -6.00
N HIS A 68 13.81 -4.61 -5.96
CA HIS A 68 14.29 -3.84 -4.81
C HIS A 68 13.45 -4.11 -3.56
N TYR A 69 12.14 -4.32 -3.67
CA TYR A 69 11.29 -4.72 -2.56
C TYR A 69 11.63 -6.13 -2.05
N ALA A 70 11.87 -7.09 -2.95
CA ALA A 70 12.29 -8.43 -2.54
C ALA A 70 13.64 -8.41 -1.81
N ASN A 71 14.60 -7.63 -2.29
CA ASN A 71 15.90 -7.45 -1.65
C ASN A 71 15.79 -6.71 -0.30
N TYR A 72 15.00 -5.64 -0.24
CA TYR A 72 14.67 -4.93 1.00
C TYR A 72 14.09 -5.89 2.02
N ARG A 73 13.05 -6.67 1.65
CA ARG A 73 12.39 -7.62 2.56
C ARG A 73 13.34 -8.70 3.07
N ARG A 74 14.31 -9.13 2.26
CA ARG A 74 15.36 -10.08 2.67
C ARG A 74 16.36 -9.45 3.64
N LYS A 75 16.80 -8.21 3.38
CA LYS A 75 17.74 -7.48 4.25
C LYS A 75 17.11 -7.08 5.58
N THR A 76 15.84 -6.65 5.60
CA THR A 76 15.15 -6.26 6.83
C THR A 76 14.85 -7.43 7.77
N ILE A 77 14.74 -8.68 7.26
CA ILE A 77 14.60 -9.87 8.11
C ILE A 77 15.92 -10.18 8.85
N ARG A 78 17.07 -9.92 8.23
CA ARG A 78 18.40 -10.13 8.86
C ARG A 78 18.81 -9.01 9.84
N ALA A 79 18.23 -7.82 9.72
CA ALA A 79 18.50 -6.71 10.64
C ALA A 79 17.77 -6.84 12.00
N ALA A 80 16.83 -7.77 12.14
CA ALA A 80 16.09 -8.00 13.38
C ALA A 80 16.77 -8.98 14.35
N THR A 81 17.96 -9.51 14.02
CA THR A 81 18.70 -10.49 14.84
C THR A 81 19.95 -9.91 15.53
N HIS A 82 20.17 -8.60 15.43
CA HIS A 82 21.23 -7.91 16.16
C HIS A 82 20.63 -6.77 16.98
N ALA A 83 20.04 -7.13 18.12
CA ALA A 83 19.83 -6.29 19.29
C ALA A 83 20.32 -7.07 20.51
#